data_AF-R0GVJ9-F1
#
_entry.id   AF-R0GVJ9-F1
#
_cell.length_a   1.000
_cell.length_b   1.000
_cell.length_c   1.000
_cell.angle_alpha   90.00
_cell.angle_beta   90.00
_cell.angle_gamma   90.00
#
_symmetry.space_group_name_H-M   'P 1'
#
loop_
_entity.id
_entity.type
_entity.pdbx_description
1 polymer ?
#
loop_
_entity_poly.entity_id
_entity_poly.type
_entity_poly.pdbx_seq_one_letter_code
_entity_poly.pdbx_strand_id
1 'polypeptide(L)'
;MSQKVGAMGGNKGVAFDDGVFDGVKRITVGKDFRNVNYIRIEYEKDGKFEIREHGTDCGRLQEFSVDYPSEYIIAVGGSYDDIFGYGAALIKSLLFKTSYGRTSPILGHTTLLGNPAGNEFMLEGKNGGKLLGFHGRSGEALDAIGPYFSAVDSSFKHFKLQGGDGGFAWDDGAFDGVRKVIVGLNGKSVGYVRFEYAKGQRTVPHAHGHKQEAPKEFVVDYPNEHITSVEGTIDGYLTSLRFKTSKGRTSPAFGTVVGTRFVFEETGFKLVGIYGRSGNVIDALGAYFAPLPVPAPAPTPTPIPAPAPVPKKSVSKIYISSGSGGIEQIKFDTVEDGKTKEGTLHGVEGKIVMTMVAVSNYPDDYLVYVESWYDSYNVFQGIKFKNDKNTSEFFGYKLSEYDGTPFSLQVKDKKITGFTRLADSNLKSPGTYFVLNHTVAPSTSKKLQARGGNGGASWDDGVFDGVKKILVGQGTDGVAFVTFEYSKGSHAVLGDGHGKKTLLGTETFELDYPSEYITSVEGYYDKIFGVEAEVVTSLTFKTNKRTSQPFGMTAGEHFELKEEGYKIVGFHGKASAVVHQIGVHVEPIFTSYRITL
;
A
#
# COMPACT_ATOMS: atom_id res chain seq x y z
N MET A 1 6.71 3.55 -19.58
CA MET A 1 6.89 2.78 -20.83
C MET A 1 8.33 2.25 -20.92
N SER A 2 8.60 1.26 -21.77
CA SER A 2 9.95 0.72 -21.98
C SER A 2 10.34 0.72 -23.47
N GLN A 3 11.64 0.79 -23.73
CA GLN A 3 12.28 0.66 -25.03
C GLN A 3 13.04 -0.67 -25.07
N LYS A 4 12.64 -1.59 -25.95
CA LYS A 4 13.41 -2.81 -26.25
C LYS A 4 14.55 -2.47 -27.20
N VAL A 5 15.79 -2.69 -26.80
CA VAL A 5 16.96 -2.56 -27.68
C VAL A 5 17.34 -3.94 -28.22
N GLY A 6 17.79 -4.02 -29.48
CA GLY A 6 18.18 -5.28 -30.11
C GLY A 6 19.27 -6.01 -29.32
N ALA A 7 19.19 -7.34 -29.31
CA ALA A 7 20.18 -8.17 -28.62
C ALA A 7 21.48 -8.27 -29.44
N MET A 8 22.61 -8.32 -28.75
CA MET A 8 23.93 -8.58 -29.30
C MET A 8 24.36 -10.01 -28.96
N GLY A 9 25.10 -10.67 -29.86
CA GLY A 9 25.59 -12.04 -29.67
C GLY A 9 25.10 -13.03 -30.74
N GLY A 10 25.12 -14.32 -30.40
CA GLY A 10 24.78 -15.43 -31.29
C GLY A 10 23.28 -15.76 -31.36
N ASN A 11 22.96 -16.70 -32.24
CA ASN A 11 21.59 -17.13 -32.54
C ASN A 11 21.22 -18.52 -31.96
N LYS A 12 22.14 -19.15 -31.21
CA LYS A 12 21.90 -20.43 -30.51
C LYS A 12 21.22 -20.21 -29.15
N GLY A 13 21.15 -21.24 -28.32
CA GLY A 13 20.45 -21.20 -27.03
C GLY A 13 18.93 -21.09 -27.17
N VAL A 14 18.24 -21.12 -26.03
CA VAL A 14 16.81 -20.87 -25.88
C VAL A 14 16.60 -19.38 -25.64
N ALA A 15 15.59 -18.79 -26.30
CA ALA A 15 15.26 -17.39 -26.09
C ALA A 15 14.69 -17.17 -24.68
N PHE A 16 15.08 -16.09 -24.03
CA PHE A 16 14.51 -15.64 -22.77
C PHE A 16 14.10 -14.17 -22.84
N ASP A 17 13.12 -13.80 -22.02
CA ASP A 17 12.68 -12.43 -21.83
C ASP A 17 12.23 -12.28 -20.38
N ASP A 18 12.98 -11.51 -19.59
CA ASP A 18 12.67 -11.31 -18.18
C ASP A 18 11.44 -10.42 -17.99
N GLY A 19 11.08 -9.65 -19.02
CA GLY A 19 10.09 -8.59 -18.95
C GLY A 19 10.67 -7.27 -18.41
N VAL A 20 9.78 -6.40 -17.94
CA VAL A 20 10.10 -5.03 -17.51
C VAL A 20 9.89 -4.91 -16.01
N PHE A 21 10.93 -4.43 -15.32
CA PHE A 21 10.98 -4.20 -13.88
C PHE A 21 11.19 -2.71 -13.58
N ASP A 22 11.28 -2.37 -12.29
CA ASP A 22 11.49 -0.98 -11.86
C ASP A 22 12.96 -0.55 -11.98
N GLY A 23 13.89 -1.51 -11.91
CA GLY A 23 15.31 -1.30 -12.09
C GLY A 23 16.13 -2.53 -11.72
N VAL A 24 17.45 -2.43 -11.87
CA VAL A 24 18.42 -3.49 -11.55
C VAL A 24 19.26 -3.07 -10.35
N LYS A 25 19.36 -3.94 -9.35
CA LYS A 25 20.13 -3.69 -8.12
C LYS A 25 21.48 -4.39 -8.12
N ARG A 26 21.53 -5.62 -8.63
CA ARG A 26 22.75 -6.41 -8.68
C ARG A 26 22.76 -7.31 -9.90
N ILE A 27 23.92 -7.44 -10.51
CA ILE A 27 24.20 -8.38 -11.59
C ILE A 27 25.35 -9.27 -11.14
N THR A 28 25.14 -10.57 -11.20
CA THR A 28 26.15 -11.59 -10.93
C THR A 28 26.42 -12.34 -12.23
N VAL A 29 27.69 -12.44 -12.62
CA VAL A 29 28.11 -13.10 -13.86
C VAL A 29 29.02 -14.27 -13.51
N GLY A 30 28.65 -15.47 -13.96
CA GLY A 30 29.48 -16.67 -13.93
C GLY A 30 30.18 -16.86 -15.26
N LYS A 31 31.46 -17.23 -15.21
CA LYS A 31 32.30 -17.37 -16.41
C LYS A 31 33.18 -18.61 -16.34
N ASP A 32 33.51 -19.11 -17.52
CA ASP A 32 34.60 -20.02 -17.74
C ASP A 32 35.87 -19.27 -18.24
N PHE A 33 36.79 -20.02 -18.85
CA PHE A 33 38.04 -19.47 -19.38
C PHE A 33 37.89 -18.75 -20.72
N ARG A 34 36.71 -18.76 -21.36
CA ARG A 34 36.46 -18.21 -22.70
C ARG A 34 35.25 -17.28 -22.80
N ASN A 35 34.16 -17.51 -22.05
CA ASN A 35 32.91 -16.78 -22.20
C ASN A 35 32.11 -16.59 -20.90
N VAL A 36 31.00 -15.86 -20.98
CA VAL A 36 29.99 -15.77 -19.92
C VAL A 36 29.07 -16.98 -20.03
N ASN A 37 29.00 -17.76 -18.97
CA ASN A 37 28.17 -18.97 -18.93
C ASN A 37 26.87 -18.76 -18.18
N TYR A 38 26.86 -17.81 -17.25
CA TYR A 38 25.74 -17.57 -16.35
C TYR A 38 25.58 -16.10 -16.05
N ILE A 39 24.33 -15.65 -15.96
CA ILE A 39 23.98 -14.34 -15.46
C ILE A 39 22.79 -14.46 -14.52
N ARG A 40 22.91 -13.84 -13.35
CA ARG A 40 21.86 -13.67 -12.35
C ARG A 40 21.61 -12.20 -12.14
N ILE A 41 20.35 -11.79 -12.27
CA ILE A 41 19.94 -10.41 -12.14
C ILE A 41 18.95 -10.30 -10.99
N GLU A 42 19.24 -9.37 -10.08
CA GLU A 42 18.33 -8.96 -9.02
C GLU A 42 17.62 -7.68 -9.43
N TYR A 43 16.35 -7.85 -9.79
CA TYR A 43 15.46 -6.77 -10.17
C TYR A 43 14.71 -6.23 -8.96
N GLU A 44 14.47 -4.93 -8.97
CA GLU A 44 13.44 -4.30 -8.13
C GLU A 44 12.10 -4.35 -8.84
N LYS A 45 11.06 -4.82 -8.14
CA LYS A 45 9.68 -4.67 -8.57
C LYS A 45 8.79 -4.41 -7.39
N ASP A 46 8.16 -3.24 -7.39
CA ASP A 46 7.20 -2.90 -6.35
C ASP A 46 7.77 -3.09 -4.94
N GLY A 47 8.94 -2.52 -4.65
CA GLY A 47 9.55 -2.58 -3.30
C GLY A 47 10.03 -3.97 -2.87
N LYS A 48 9.94 -4.97 -3.76
CA LYS A 48 10.37 -6.35 -3.55
C LYS A 48 11.41 -6.73 -4.59
N PHE A 49 12.17 -7.78 -4.28
CA PHE A 49 13.21 -8.30 -5.17
C PHE A 49 12.68 -9.50 -5.96
N GLU A 50 12.91 -9.49 -7.26
CA GLU A 50 12.73 -10.65 -8.12
C GLU A 50 14.10 -11.05 -8.72
N ILE A 51 14.38 -12.35 -8.75
CA ILE A 51 15.61 -12.91 -9.30
C ILE A 51 15.30 -13.58 -10.64
N ARG A 52 16.14 -13.33 -11.64
CA ARG A 52 16.14 -14.07 -12.91
C ARG A 52 17.55 -14.57 -13.19
N GLU A 53 17.63 -15.75 -13.78
CA GLU A 53 18.87 -16.48 -13.99
C GLU A 53 18.85 -17.12 -15.38
N HIS A 54 19.98 -17.02 -16.08
CA HIS A 54 20.14 -17.54 -17.43
C HIS A 54 21.51 -18.17 -17.60
N GLY A 55 21.55 -19.31 -18.29
CA GLY A 55 22.78 -20.06 -18.54
C GLY A 55 23.12 -21.07 -17.43
N THR A 56 24.33 -21.63 -17.47
CA THR A 56 24.80 -22.66 -16.53
C THR A 56 25.72 -22.05 -15.49
N ASP A 57 25.30 -22.08 -14.21
CA ASP A 57 26.12 -21.63 -13.09
C ASP A 57 27.43 -22.44 -13.04
N CYS A 58 28.53 -21.77 -13.35
CA CYS A 58 29.84 -22.39 -13.40
C CYS A 58 30.95 -21.37 -13.10
N GLY A 59 32.03 -21.88 -12.50
CA GLY A 59 33.25 -21.12 -12.27
C GLY A 59 33.13 -20.07 -11.16
N ARG A 60 33.89 -18.97 -11.31
CA ARG A 60 33.97 -17.89 -10.31
C ARG A 60 32.94 -16.82 -10.64
N LEU A 61 32.04 -16.56 -9.69
CA LEU A 61 31.06 -15.49 -9.79
C LEU A 61 31.70 -14.11 -9.59
N GLN A 62 31.29 -13.16 -10.43
CA GLN A 62 31.68 -11.76 -10.36
C GLN A 62 30.43 -10.92 -10.19
N GLU A 63 30.42 -10.04 -9.19
CA GLU A 63 29.24 -9.24 -8.84
C GLU A 63 29.44 -7.76 -9.14
N PHE A 64 28.37 -7.12 -9.59
CA PHE A 64 28.28 -5.68 -9.73
C PHE A 64 26.97 -5.20 -9.10
N SER A 65 27.10 -4.47 -7.99
CA SER A 65 25.97 -3.87 -7.26
C SER A 65 25.84 -2.39 -7.60
N VAL A 66 24.59 -1.94 -7.60
CA VAL A 66 24.17 -0.58 -7.94
C VAL A 66 23.44 0.02 -6.74
N ASP A 67 23.74 1.27 -6.39
CA ASP A 67 23.10 1.99 -5.28
C ASP A 67 21.67 2.47 -5.63
N TYR A 68 20.81 1.53 -5.99
CA TYR A 68 19.44 1.80 -6.43
C TYR A 68 18.57 2.28 -5.25
N PRO A 69 17.64 3.25 -5.45
CA PRO A 69 17.28 3.90 -6.72
C PRO A 69 18.14 5.11 -7.11
N SER A 70 19.06 5.54 -6.27
CA SER A 70 19.84 6.76 -6.53
C SER A 70 20.79 6.59 -7.72
N GLU A 71 21.37 5.41 -7.85
CA GLU A 71 22.15 4.97 -8.99
C GLU A 71 21.40 3.90 -9.79
N TYR A 72 21.53 3.93 -11.11
CA TYR A 72 21.02 2.88 -11.99
C TYR A 72 21.87 2.74 -13.25
N ILE A 73 21.72 1.62 -13.94
CA ILE A 73 22.45 1.33 -15.18
C ILE A 73 21.79 2.08 -16.35
N ILE A 74 22.60 2.77 -17.15
CA ILE A 74 22.18 3.54 -18.33
C ILE A 74 22.71 2.97 -19.64
N ALA A 75 23.72 2.09 -19.56
CA ALA A 75 24.30 1.42 -20.71
C ALA A 75 24.73 -0.01 -20.38
N VAL A 76 24.51 -0.91 -21.33
CA VAL A 76 24.96 -2.31 -21.27
C VAL A 76 25.92 -2.54 -22.42
N GLY A 77 27.18 -2.75 -22.12
CA GLY A 77 28.22 -3.11 -23.08
C GLY A 77 28.81 -4.48 -22.79
N GLY A 78 29.84 -4.82 -23.56
CA GLY A 78 30.51 -6.10 -23.43
C GLY A 78 31.31 -6.46 -24.66
N SER A 79 31.67 -7.73 -24.75
CA SER A 79 32.24 -8.32 -25.95
C SER A 79 31.60 -9.65 -26.30
N TYR A 80 31.63 -10.00 -27.58
CA TYR A 80 31.20 -11.29 -28.10
C TYR A 80 32.15 -11.75 -29.21
N ASP A 81 32.20 -13.05 -29.48
CA ASP A 81 33.05 -13.60 -30.53
C ASP A 81 32.56 -14.97 -30.99
N ASP A 82 32.91 -15.33 -32.21
CA ASP A 82 32.58 -16.64 -32.79
C ASP A 82 33.41 -17.75 -32.14
N ILE A 83 32.74 -18.71 -31.51
CA ILE A 83 33.40 -19.84 -30.87
C ILE A 83 33.35 -21.05 -31.80
N PHE A 84 34.47 -21.32 -32.49
CA PHE A 84 34.55 -22.38 -33.53
C PHE A 84 34.01 -23.74 -33.08
N GLY A 85 34.34 -24.19 -31.86
CA GLY A 85 33.85 -25.47 -31.32
C GLY A 85 32.37 -25.47 -30.89
N TYR A 86 31.79 -24.29 -30.68
CA TYR A 86 30.38 -24.11 -30.35
C TYR A 86 29.53 -23.82 -31.59
N GLY A 87 30.15 -23.30 -32.67
CA GLY A 87 29.50 -23.02 -33.95
C GLY A 87 28.55 -21.83 -33.94
N ALA A 88 28.72 -20.88 -33.02
CA ALA A 88 28.01 -19.60 -32.96
C ALA A 88 28.79 -18.59 -32.10
N ALA A 89 28.41 -17.32 -32.18
CA ALA A 89 28.89 -16.27 -31.29
C ALA A 89 28.38 -16.47 -29.86
N LEU A 90 29.25 -16.23 -28.88
CA LEU A 90 28.89 -16.20 -27.44
C LEU A 90 29.27 -14.86 -26.82
N ILE A 91 28.50 -14.42 -25.83
CA ILE A 91 28.89 -13.28 -24.99
C ILE A 91 30.13 -13.68 -24.19
N LYS A 92 31.21 -12.91 -24.35
CA LYS A 92 32.48 -13.14 -23.68
C LYS A 92 32.63 -12.31 -22.43
N SER A 93 32.12 -11.09 -22.43
CA SER A 93 32.09 -10.24 -21.25
C SER A 93 30.95 -9.24 -21.29
N LEU A 94 30.64 -8.68 -20.12
CA LEU A 94 29.65 -7.66 -19.89
C LEU A 94 30.27 -6.48 -19.14
N LEU A 95 29.76 -5.29 -19.43
CA LEU A 95 30.20 -4.02 -18.89
C LEU A 95 28.98 -3.13 -18.67
N PHE A 96 28.91 -2.43 -17.54
CA PHE A 96 27.76 -1.59 -17.21
C PHE A 96 28.21 -0.18 -16.87
N LYS A 97 27.58 0.84 -17.48
CA LYS A 97 27.76 2.24 -17.09
C LYS A 97 26.56 2.70 -16.28
N THR A 98 26.80 3.45 -15.21
CA THR A 98 25.74 3.93 -14.32
C THR A 98 25.48 5.43 -14.47
N SER A 99 24.34 5.88 -13.94
CA SER A 99 23.94 7.28 -13.86
C SER A 99 24.93 8.15 -13.06
N TYR A 100 25.73 7.56 -12.19
CA TYR A 100 26.80 8.25 -11.45
C TYR A 100 28.10 8.40 -12.25
N GLY A 101 28.13 7.93 -13.49
CA GLY A 101 29.30 8.03 -14.37
C GLY A 101 30.38 6.98 -14.12
N ARG A 102 30.19 6.07 -13.15
CA ARG A 102 31.11 4.94 -12.97
C ARG A 102 30.78 3.80 -13.93
N THR A 103 31.81 3.02 -14.24
CA THR A 103 31.69 1.82 -15.05
C THR A 103 32.04 0.62 -14.19
N SER A 104 31.30 -0.49 -14.34
CA SER A 104 31.64 -1.75 -13.68
C SER A 104 33.02 -2.25 -14.12
N PRO A 105 33.65 -3.15 -13.35
CA PRO A 105 34.66 -4.03 -13.92
C PRO A 105 34.08 -4.78 -15.13
N ILE A 106 34.94 -5.20 -16.06
CA ILE A 106 34.54 -6.10 -17.13
C ILE A 106 34.22 -7.45 -16.49
N LEU A 107 32.95 -7.84 -16.55
CA LEU A 107 32.47 -9.10 -16.00
C LEU A 107 32.56 -10.19 -17.06
N GLY A 108 33.39 -11.20 -16.86
CA GLY A 108 33.60 -12.27 -17.85
C GLY A 108 35.04 -12.41 -18.33
N HIS A 109 35.22 -12.85 -19.57
CA HIS A 109 36.51 -13.10 -20.18
C HIS A 109 37.15 -11.81 -20.71
N THR A 110 38.42 -11.61 -20.35
CA THR A 110 39.25 -10.48 -20.77
C THR A 110 40.53 -10.98 -21.40
N THR A 111 41.17 -10.12 -22.19
CA THR A 111 42.55 -10.33 -22.65
C THR A 111 43.53 -10.31 -21.47
N LEU A 112 44.79 -10.70 -21.72
CA LEU A 112 45.88 -10.68 -20.72
C LEU A 112 46.07 -9.28 -20.10
N LEU A 113 45.77 -8.23 -20.87
CA LEU A 113 45.87 -6.83 -20.44
C LEU A 113 44.60 -6.30 -19.76
N GLY A 114 43.58 -7.14 -19.57
CA GLY A 114 42.33 -6.77 -18.91
C GLY A 114 41.26 -6.12 -19.80
N ASN A 115 41.49 -6.01 -21.11
CA ASN A 115 40.52 -5.44 -22.06
C ASN A 115 39.46 -6.47 -22.50
N PRO A 116 38.28 -6.04 -23.00
CA PRO A 116 37.30 -6.95 -23.61
C PRO A 116 37.94 -7.78 -24.73
N ALA A 117 37.53 -9.04 -24.87
CA ALA A 117 38.17 -9.99 -25.78
C ALA A 117 37.17 -10.42 -26.86
N GLY A 118 37.28 -9.83 -28.06
CA GLY A 118 36.39 -10.09 -29.20
C GLY A 118 35.81 -8.79 -29.74
N ASN A 119 34.67 -8.87 -30.40
CA ASN A 119 33.93 -7.71 -30.89
C ASN A 119 33.22 -7.01 -29.74
N GLU A 120 33.49 -5.73 -29.55
CA GLU A 120 32.88 -4.92 -28.50
C GLU A 120 31.50 -4.37 -28.91
N PHE A 121 30.64 -4.17 -27.91
CA PHE A 121 29.36 -3.50 -28.10
C PHE A 121 29.02 -2.60 -26.91
N MET A 122 28.16 -1.62 -27.17
CA MET A 122 27.55 -0.75 -26.16
C MET A 122 26.10 -0.46 -26.58
N LEU A 123 25.15 -0.79 -25.72
CA LEU A 123 23.72 -0.60 -25.92
C LEU A 123 23.20 0.43 -24.93
N GLU A 124 22.55 1.47 -25.43
CA GLU A 124 22.11 2.61 -24.63
C GLU A 124 20.62 2.91 -24.88
N GLY A 125 19.92 3.34 -23.83
CA GLY A 125 18.57 3.87 -23.92
C GLY A 125 18.59 5.30 -24.47
N LYS A 126 17.50 5.73 -25.11
CA LYS A 126 17.36 7.14 -25.50
C LYS A 126 17.47 8.03 -24.25
N ASN A 127 18.24 9.12 -24.35
CA ASN A 127 18.44 10.12 -23.29
C ASN A 127 18.98 9.58 -21.95
N GLY A 128 19.67 8.43 -21.93
CA GLY A 128 20.18 7.85 -20.69
C GLY A 128 19.13 7.12 -19.85
N GLY A 129 18.08 6.61 -20.52
CA GLY A 129 17.04 5.82 -19.87
C GLY A 129 17.59 4.69 -19.00
N LYS A 130 16.94 4.45 -17.87
CA LYS A 130 17.29 3.44 -16.88
C LYS A 130 17.07 2.03 -17.42
N LEU A 131 18.00 1.11 -17.15
CA LEU A 131 17.83 -0.32 -17.43
C LEU A 131 16.72 -0.92 -16.56
N LEU A 132 15.74 -1.55 -17.21
CA LEU A 132 14.54 -2.13 -16.60
C LEU A 132 14.47 -3.65 -16.70
N GLY A 133 15.26 -4.28 -17.58
CA GLY A 133 15.11 -5.71 -17.85
C GLY A 133 16.07 -6.21 -18.93
N PHE A 134 16.14 -7.52 -19.08
CA PHE A 134 16.90 -8.18 -20.14
C PHE A 134 16.02 -9.14 -20.96
N HIS A 135 16.38 -9.27 -22.23
CA HIS A 135 15.98 -10.37 -23.10
C HIS A 135 17.23 -10.90 -23.80
N GLY A 136 17.15 -12.09 -24.37
CA GLY A 136 18.33 -12.67 -24.98
C GLY A 136 18.15 -14.13 -25.33
N ARG A 137 19.28 -14.84 -25.40
CA ARG A 137 19.33 -16.28 -25.65
C ARG A 137 20.38 -16.91 -24.77
N SER A 138 20.05 -18.04 -24.15
CA SER A 138 20.95 -18.77 -23.27
C SER A 138 20.74 -20.28 -23.37
N GLY A 139 21.81 -21.03 -23.13
CA GLY A 139 21.83 -22.49 -23.01
C GLY A 139 22.91 -22.88 -22.01
N GLU A 140 23.93 -23.61 -22.45
CA GLU A 140 25.15 -23.86 -21.67
C GLU A 140 25.98 -22.59 -21.42
N ALA A 141 25.74 -21.54 -22.23
CA ALA A 141 26.34 -20.24 -22.09
C ALA A 141 25.35 -19.12 -22.44
N LEU A 142 25.76 -17.87 -22.25
CA LEU A 142 24.99 -16.71 -22.68
C LEU A 142 25.28 -16.43 -24.16
N ASP A 143 24.38 -16.83 -25.05
CA ASP A 143 24.53 -16.65 -26.49
C ASP A 143 24.32 -15.19 -26.90
N ALA A 144 23.26 -14.55 -26.40
CA ALA A 144 22.93 -13.16 -26.72
C ALA A 144 22.24 -12.43 -25.57
N ILE A 145 22.41 -11.11 -25.52
CA ILE A 145 21.80 -10.24 -24.52
C ILE A 145 21.34 -8.91 -25.12
N GLY A 146 20.15 -8.47 -24.73
CA GLY A 146 19.54 -7.20 -25.13
C GLY A 146 18.83 -6.54 -23.94
N PRO A 147 18.99 -5.23 -23.73
CA PRO A 147 18.35 -4.54 -22.60
C PRO A 147 16.96 -3.97 -22.96
N TYR A 148 16.13 -3.85 -21.92
CA TYR A 148 15.01 -2.93 -21.88
C TYR A 148 15.41 -1.67 -21.12
N PHE A 149 15.27 -0.50 -21.74
CA PHE A 149 15.47 0.79 -21.07
C PHE A 149 14.14 1.49 -20.80
N SER A 150 14.10 2.44 -19.88
CA SER A 150 12.93 3.30 -19.70
C SER A 150 12.70 4.16 -20.94
N ALA A 151 11.43 4.32 -21.30
CA ALA A 151 11.00 5.18 -22.39
C ALA A 151 10.03 6.24 -21.86
N VAL A 152 10.21 7.47 -22.36
CA VAL A 152 9.35 8.62 -22.06
C VAL A 152 7.97 8.40 -22.68
N ASP A 153 6.92 8.65 -21.91
CA ASP A 153 5.55 8.62 -22.40
C ASP A 153 5.30 9.77 -23.39
N SER A 154 4.77 9.47 -24.58
CA SER A 154 4.47 10.48 -25.60
C SER A 154 3.42 11.50 -25.16
N SER A 155 2.64 11.17 -24.12
CA SER A 155 1.67 12.10 -23.53
C SER A 155 2.30 13.13 -22.57
N PHE A 156 3.56 12.94 -22.17
CA PHE A 156 4.26 13.88 -21.30
C PHE A 156 4.84 15.05 -22.07
N LYS A 157 4.78 16.23 -21.44
CA LYS A 157 5.54 17.38 -21.87
C LYS A 157 6.99 17.23 -21.43
N HIS A 158 7.88 17.17 -22.42
CA HIS A 158 9.31 17.04 -22.24
C HIS A 158 9.98 18.40 -22.43
N PHE A 159 10.58 18.93 -21.36
CA PHE A 159 11.36 20.16 -21.39
C PHE A 159 12.82 19.85 -21.60
N LYS A 160 13.42 20.42 -22.65
CA LYS A 160 14.83 20.27 -22.98
C LYS A 160 15.73 20.70 -21.81
N LEU A 161 16.86 20.00 -21.67
CA LEU A 161 17.94 20.37 -20.75
C LEU A 161 18.28 21.86 -20.86
N GLN A 162 18.39 22.50 -19.70
CA GLN A 162 18.89 23.85 -19.50
C GLN A 162 20.13 23.75 -18.61
N GLY A 163 21.27 24.23 -19.09
CA GLY A 163 22.53 24.21 -18.35
C GLY A 163 23.73 24.01 -19.26
N GLY A 164 24.84 23.56 -18.67
CA GLY A 164 26.07 23.20 -19.37
C GLY A 164 26.11 21.75 -19.86
N ASP A 165 27.08 21.44 -20.73
CA ASP A 165 27.28 20.11 -21.31
C ASP A 165 28.18 19.19 -20.46
N GLY A 166 28.64 19.67 -19.31
CA GLY A 166 29.46 18.92 -18.36
C GLY A 166 28.71 17.77 -17.68
N GLY A 167 29.42 17.01 -16.84
CA GLY A 167 28.84 15.94 -16.02
C GLY A 167 28.38 14.70 -16.80
N PHE A 168 27.81 13.75 -16.06
CA PHE A 168 27.22 12.52 -16.60
C PHE A 168 25.71 12.64 -16.66
N ALA A 169 25.12 12.15 -17.76
CA ALA A 169 23.68 12.17 -17.96
C ALA A 169 22.97 11.18 -17.03
N TRP A 170 21.80 11.59 -16.55
CA TRP A 170 20.90 10.79 -15.74
C TRP A 170 19.45 11.18 -16.03
N ASP A 171 18.53 10.23 -15.86
CA ASP A 171 17.09 10.34 -16.03
C ASP A 171 16.35 9.55 -14.95
N ASP A 172 15.65 10.24 -14.03
CA ASP A 172 14.88 9.58 -12.97
C ASP A 172 13.72 8.72 -13.51
N GLY A 173 13.30 8.99 -14.74
CA GLY A 173 12.06 8.51 -15.33
C GLY A 173 10.88 9.37 -14.92
N ALA A 174 9.69 8.79 -14.98
CA ALA A 174 8.45 9.46 -14.63
C ALA A 174 7.67 8.69 -13.57
N PHE A 175 7.05 9.44 -12.67
CA PHE A 175 6.34 8.96 -11.49
C PHE A 175 4.96 9.62 -11.37
N ASP A 176 4.20 9.29 -10.31
CA ASP A 176 2.85 9.85 -10.13
C ASP A 176 2.87 11.31 -9.68
N GLY A 177 4.01 11.80 -9.20
CA GLY A 177 4.24 13.17 -8.76
C GLY A 177 5.42 13.28 -7.80
N VAL A 178 5.63 14.47 -7.24
CA VAL A 178 6.73 14.76 -6.30
C VAL A 178 6.17 14.99 -4.90
N ARG A 179 6.76 14.32 -3.89
CA ARG A 179 6.44 14.48 -2.46
C ARG A 179 7.40 15.42 -1.75
N LYS A 180 8.68 15.40 -2.12
CA LYS A 180 9.70 16.25 -1.52
C LYS A 180 10.81 16.54 -2.52
N VAL A 181 11.34 17.76 -2.45
CA VAL A 181 12.56 18.16 -3.14
C VAL A 181 13.60 18.60 -2.10
N ILE A 182 14.83 18.17 -2.27
CA ILE A 182 15.96 18.50 -1.41
C ILE A 182 17.05 19.07 -2.31
N VAL A 183 17.54 20.27 -2.01
CA VAL A 183 18.56 20.95 -2.82
C VAL A 183 19.73 21.37 -1.94
N GLY A 184 20.92 20.90 -2.29
CA GLY A 184 22.19 21.25 -1.64
C GLY A 184 23.05 22.13 -2.53
N LEU A 185 23.79 23.04 -1.92
CA LEU A 185 24.68 23.97 -2.62
C LEU A 185 26.13 23.50 -2.54
N ASN A 186 26.89 23.93 -3.55
CA ASN A 186 28.34 23.82 -3.62
C ASN A 186 28.85 25.20 -4.08
N GLY A 187 29.15 26.07 -3.11
CA GLY A 187 29.49 27.46 -3.36
C GLY A 187 28.32 28.22 -3.98
N LYS A 188 28.52 28.80 -5.18
CA LYS A 188 27.48 29.57 -5.89
C LYS A 188 26.53 28.70 -6.71
N SER A 189 26.83 27.41 -6.87
CA SER A 189 26.09 26.49 -7.73
C SER A 189 25.23 25.51 -6.92
N VAL A 190 24.20 24.97 -7.56
CA VAL A 190 23.46 23.82 -7.05
C VAL A 190 24.36 22.60 -7.17
N GLY A 191 24.83 22.11 -6.03
CA GLY A 191 25.75 20.97 -5.94
C GLY A 191 25.03 19.63 -5.95
N TYR A 192 23.82 19.59 -5.39
CA TYR A 192 23.08 18.37 -5.10
C TYR A 192 21.58 18.59 -5.26
N VAL A 193 20.89 17.62 -5.86
CA VAL A 193 19.43 17.55 -5.86
C VAL A 193 18.97 16.15 -5.45
N ARG A 194 17.90 16.05 -4.68
CA ARG A 194 17.19 14.81 -4.44
C ARG A 194 15.69 15.02 -4.52
N PHE A 195 15.04 14.18 -5.31
CA PHE A 195 13.60 14.16 -5.46
C PHE A 195 13.06 12.88 -4.83
N GLU A 196 12.03 13.03 -4.00
CA GLU A 196 11.24 11.93 -3.47
C GLU A 196 9.92 11.86 -4.24
N TYR A 197 9.85 10.93 -5.19
CA TYR A 197 8.68 10.78 -6.06
C TYR A 197 7.63 9.87 -5.47
N ALA A 198 6.36 10.11 -5.80
CA ALA A 198 5.26 9.21 -5.49
C ALA A 198 5.14 8.10 -6.54
N LYS A 199 5.07 6.84 -6.09
CA LYS A 199 4.67 5.70 -6.91
C LYS A 199 3.63 4.90 -6.14
N GLY A 200 2.36 5.17 -6.41
CA GLY A 200 1.23 4.79 -5.56
C GLY A 200 1.43 5.30 -4.13
N GLN A 201 1.34 4.39 -3.16
CA GLN A 201 1.56 4.72 -1.75
C GLN A 201 3.05 4.91 -1.41
N ARG A 202 3.98 4.47 -2.27
CA ARG A 202 5.43 4.50 -1.99
C ARG A 202 6.08 5.82 -2.34
N THR A 203 7.23 6.05 -1.70
CA THR A 203 8.14 7.16 -1.98
C THR A 203 9.43 6.59 -2.58
N VAL A 204 9.82 7.08 -3.76
CA VAL A 204 11.02 6.62 -4.47
C VAL A 204 12.04 7.77 -4.55
N PRO A 205 13.13 7.73 -3.78
CA PRO A 205 14.13 8.79 -3.78
C PRO A 205 15.14 8.64 -4.93
N HIS A 206 15.44 9.72 -5.63
CA HIS A 206 16.57 9.80 -6.57
C HIS A 206 17.42 11.01 -6.22
N ALA A 207 18.74 10.85 -6.24
CA ALA A 207 19.68 11.86 -5.81
C ALA A 207 20.83 11.99 -6.80
N HIS A 208 21.22 13.23 -7.10
CA HIS A 208 22.26 13.55 -8.09
C HIS A 208 23.17 14.66 -7.60
N GLY A 209 24.40 14.67 -8.11
CA GLY A 209 25.44 15.60 -7.71
C GLY A 209 26.08 15.27 -6.35
N HIS A 210 26.82 16.24 -5.80
CA HIS A 210 27.62 16.06 -4.59
C HIS A 210 27.15 16.97 -3.45
N LYS A 211 26.91 16.37 -2.28
CA LYS A 211 26.41 17.06 -1.08
C LYS A 211 27.58 17.63 -0.29
N GLN A 212 27.82 18.94 -0.39
CA GLN A 212 28.86 19.63 0.38
C GLN A 212 28.30 20.40 1.57
N GLU A 213 27.23 21.18 1.34
CA GLU A 213 26.52 21.92 2.39
C GLU A 213 25.26 21.17 2.87
N ALA A 214 24.74 21.57 4.03
CA ALA A 214 23.46 21.08 4.52
C ALA A 214 22.33 21.49 3.55
N PRO A 215 21.64 20.52 2.92
CA PRO A 215 20.66 20.82 1.89
C PRO A 215 19.37 21.34 2.53
N LYS A 216 18.63 22.13 1.76
CA LYS A 216 17.33 22.65 2.15
C LYS A 216 16.23 21.81 1.51
N GLU A 217 15.10 21.70 2.20
CA GLU A 217 13.99 20.83 1.80
C GLU A 217 12.74 21.63 1.43
N PHE A 218 11.96 21.07 0.50
CA PHE A 218 10.65 21.55 0.11
C PHE A 218 9.68 20.36 0.08
N VAL A 219 8.80 20.27 1.07
CA VAL A 219 7.77 19.23 1.16
C VAL A 219 6.51 19.68 0.43
N VAL A 220 5.98 18.79 -0.41
CA VAL A 220 4.77 18.96 -1.19
C VAL A 220 3.67 18.09 -0.57
N ASP A 221 2.50 18.66 -0.31
CA ASP A 221 1.34 17.96 0.26
C ASP A 221 0.67 17.03 -0.77
N TYR A 222 1.38 16.03 -1.25
CA TYR A 222 0.90 15.03 -2.20
C TYR A 222 -0.09 14.05 -1.52
N PRO A 223 -1.23 13.68 -2.15
CA PRO A 223 -1.62 13.95 -3.54
C PRO A 223 -2.41 15.26 -3.75
N ASN A 224 -2.63 16.07 -2.71
CA ASN A 224 -3.47 17.27 -2.78
C ASN A 224 -2.77 18.48 -3.44
N GLU A 225 -1.45 18.46 -3.48
CA GLU A 225 -0.59 19.50 -4.01
C GLU A 225 0.40 18.89 -5.02
N HIS A 226 0.63 19.61 -6.11
CA HIS A 226 1.52 19.20 -7.19
C HIS A 226 2.45 20.34 -7.57
N ILE A 227 3.71 20.05 -7.92
CA ILE A 227 4.60 21.05 -8.51
C ILE A 227 4.16 21.30 -9.95
N THR A 228 3.86 22.55 -10.28
CA THR A 228 3.35 22.97 -11.60
C THR A 228 4.34 23.84 -12.37
N SER A 229 5.40 24.32 -11.71
CA SER A 229 6.46 25.08 -12.35
C SER A 229 7.79 24.83 -11.65
N VAL A 230 8.85 24.61 -12.44
CA VAL A 230 10.24 24.58 -12.01
C VAL A 230 10.95 25.76 -12.65
N GLU A 231 11.41 26.70 -11.84
CA GLU A 231 12.19 27.84 -12.29
C GLU A 231 13.64 27.69 -11.81
N GLY A 232 14.58 28.17 -12.60
CA GLY A 232 15.97 28.19 -12.18
C GLY A 232 16.80 29.23 -12.89
N THR A 233 18.05 29.34 -12.49
CA THR A 233 19.06 30.20 -13.14
C THR A 233 20.31 29.41 -13.44
N ILE A 234 21.01 29.80 -14.51
CA ILE A 234 22.22 29.14 -15.02
C ILE A 234 23.30 30.18 -15.28
N ASP A 235 24.50 29.93 -14.76
CA ASP A 235 25.72 30.70 -15.02
C ASP A 235 26.87 29.71 -15.29
N GLY A 236 26.84 29.07 -16.46
CA GLY A 236 27.66 27.90 -16.80
C GLY A 236 27.14 26.58 -16.19
N TYR A 237 26.72 26.62 -14.92
CA TYR A 237 26.09 25.51 -14.18
C TYR A 237 24.74 25.97 -13.60
N LEU A 238 23.94 25.04 -13.09
CA LEU A 238 22.71 25.39 -12.37
C LEU A 238 23.05 26.16 -11.08
N THR A 239 22.58 27.41 -10.96
CA THR A 239 22.89 28.28 -9.80
C THR A 239 21.73 28.44 -8.84
N SER A 240 20.48 28.31 -9.33
CA SER A 240 19.33 28.27 -8.45
C SER A 240 18.16 27.44 -8.97
N LEU A 241 17.30 27.02 -8.04
CA LEU A 241 16.01 26.40 -8.29
C LEU A 241 14.91 27.03 -7.44
N ARG A 242 13.69 27.05 -7.98
CA ARG A 242 12.47 27.48 -7.28
C ARG A 242 11.28 26.70 -7.84
N PHE A 243 10.36 26.33 -6.98
CA PHE A 243 9.19 25.52 -7.33
C PHE A 243 7.91 26.28 -7.03
N LYS A 244 6.94 26.22 -7.95
CA LYS A 244 5.55 26.65 -7.69
C LYS A 244 4.62 25.46 -7.69
N THR A 245 3.56 25.54 -6.89
CA THR A 245 2.61 24.44 -6.72
C THR A 245 1.19 24.79 -7.16
N SER A 246 0.37 23.76 -7.35
CA SER A 246 -1.06 23.86 -7.67
C SER A 246 -1.88 24.60 -6.60
N LYS A 247 -1.40 24.68 -5.36
CA LYS A 247 -2.02 25.45 -4.27
C LYS A 247 -1.54 26.92 -4.22
N GLY A 248 -0.79 27.37 -5.23
CA GLY A 248 -0.26 28.74 -5.30
C GLY A 248 0.94 28.99 -4.37
N ARG A 249 1.50 27.96 -3.73
CA ARG A 249 2.72 28.13 -2.92
C ARG A 249 3.94 28.24 -3.82
N THR A 250 4.90 29.04 -3.39
CA THR A 250 6.21 29.16 -4.03
C THR A 250 7.28 28.82 -3.00
N SER A 251 8.20 27.93 -3.36
CA SER A 251 9.34 27.61 -2.49
C SER A 251 10.28 28.81 -2.34
N PRO A 252 11.13 28.86 -1.31
CA PRO A 252 12.31 29.70 -1.33
C PRO A 252 13.17 29.41 -2.57
N ALA A 253 13.98 30.38 -2.99
CA ALA A 253 15.03 30.09 -3.95
C ALA A 253 16.11 29.24 -3.29
N PHE A 254 16.40 28.09 -3.88
CA PHE A 254 17.51 27.23 -3.53
C PHE A 254 18.71 27.68 -4.34
N GLY A 255 19.73 28.24 -3.70
CA GLY A 255 20.94 28.72 -4.37
C GLY A 255 20.95 30.23 -4.63
N THR A 256 21.87 30.66 -5.49
CA THR A 256 22.07 32.08 -5.81
C THR A 256 21.39 32.38 -7.14
N VAL A 257 20.41 33.30 -7.13
CA VAL A 257 19.67 33.68 -8.35
C VAL A 257 20.56 34.58 -9.20
N VAL A 258 21.39 33.96 -10.05
CA VAL A 258 22.36 34.65 -10.93
C VAL A 258 22.48 33.94 -12.26
N GLY A 259 22.67 34.71 -13.34
CA GLY A 259 22.78 34.20 -14.70
C GLY A 259 21.44 34.15 -15.45
N THR A 260 21.37 33.27 -16.45
CA THR A 260 20.21 33.14 -17.37
C THR A 260 19.09 32.38 -16.70
N ARG A 261 17.88 32.95 -16.68
CA ARG A 261 16.69 32.32 -16.10
C ARG A 261 16.02 31.35 -17.08
N PHE A 262 15.58 30.20 -16.58
CA PHE A 262 14.70 29.27 -17.29
C PHE A 262 13.46 28.94 -16.47
N VAL A 263 12.41 28.48 -17.16
CA VAL A 263 11.15 28.03 -16.56
C VAL A 263 10.64 26.81 -17.30
N PHE A 264 10.30 25.76 -16.55
CA PHE A 264 9.54 24.61 -17.01
C PHE A 264 8.14 24.71 -16.44
N GLU A 265 7.17 25.09 -17.27
CA GLU A 265 5.76 25.14 -16.91
C GLU A 265 4.90 24.82 -18.13
N GLU A 266 3.83 24.06 -17.90
CA GLU A 266 2.83 23.74 -18.91
C GLU A 266 1.46 23.76 -18.23
N THR A 267 0.51 24.49 -18.83
CA THR A 267 -0.79 24.72 -18.21
C THR A 267 -1.55 23.40 -18.12
N GLY A 268 -2.04 23.06 -16.94
CA GLY A 268 -2.77 21.81 -16.72
C GLY A 268 -1.87 20.58 -16.50
N PHE A 269 -0.56 20.76 -16.29
CA PHE A 269 0.39 19.68 -16.05
C PHE A 269 1.07 19.79 -14.68
N LYS A 270 1.60 18.67 -14.20
CA LYS A 270 2.43 18.55 -12.99
C LYS A 270 3.77 17.91 -13.29
N LEU A 271 4.78 18.28 -12.52
CA LEU A 271 6.09 17.65 -12.52
C LEU A 271 5.96 16.19 -12.07
N VAL A 272 6.49 15.28 -12.88
CA VAL A 272 6.49 13.83 -12.62
C VAL A 272 7.87 13.21 -12.66
N GLY A 273 8.88 13.94 -13.15
CA GLY A 273 10.23 13.44 -13.29
C GLY A 273 11.20 14.53 -13.68
N ILE A 274 12.47 14.32 -13.35
CA ILE A 274 13.58 15.19 -13.69
C ILE A 274 14.67 14.34 -14.32
N TYR A 275 15.36 14.92 -15.27
CA TYR A 275 16.55 14.34 -15.88
C TYR A 275 17.58 15.45 -16.04
N GLY A 276 18.85 15.11 -16.17
CA GLY A 276 19.89 16.11 -16.06
C GLY A 276 21.28 15.58 -16.35
N ARG A 277 22.25 16.42 -16.03
CA ARG A 277 23.67 16.09 -16.05
C ARG A 277 24.31 16.59 -14.77
N SER A 278 25.17 15.77 -14.17
CA SER A 278 25.91 16.18 -12.97
C SER A 278 27.27 15.52 -12.85
N GLY A 279 28.20 16.24 -12.23
CA GLY A 279 29.42 15.73 -11.63
C GLY A 279 29.52 16.17 -10.17
N ASN A 280 30.50 17.01 -9.87
CA ASN A 280 30.61 17.67 -8.55
C ASN A 280 29.52 18.73 -8.30
N VAL A 281 28.83 19.16 -9.36
CA VAL A 281 27.69 20.10 -9.35
C VAL A 281 26.63 19.60 -10.32
N ILE A 282 25.44 20.22 -10.30
CA ILE A 282 24.41 20.01 -11.31
C ILE A 282 24.72 20.89 -12.52
N ASP A 283 25.15 20.26 -13.61
CA ASP A 283 25.52 20.94 -14.85
C ASP A 283 24.27 21.42 -15.60
N ALA A 284 23.27 20.55 -15.75
CA ALA A 284 22.05 20.86 -16.46
C ALA A 284 20.85 20.08 -15.94
N LEU A 285 19.65 20.64 -16.15
CA LEU A 285 18.37 20.05 -15.73
C LEU A 285 17.34 20.14 -16.84
N GLY A 286 16.57 19.07 -17.03
CA GLY A 286 15.34 19.03 -17.81
C GLY A 286 14.21 18.43 -16.97
N ALA A 287 12.99 18.44 -17.48
CA ALA A 287 11.83 17.97 -16.73
C ALA A 287 10.79 17.25 -17.57
N TYR A 288 10.12 16.29 -16.94
CA TYR A 288 8.93 15.63 -17.44
C TYR A 288 7.70 16.12 -16.69
N PHE A 289 6.71 16.55 -17.47
CA PHE A 289 5.43 17.00 -16.97
C PHE A 289 4.33 16.10 -17.52
N ALA A 290 3.46 15.60 -16.66
CA ALA A 290 2.27 14.85 -17.04
C ALA A 290 1.01 15.70 -16.81
N PRO A 291 -0.09 15.47 -17.55
CA PRO A 291 -1.35 16.13 -17.26
C PRO A 291 -1.69 15.98 -15.77
N LEU A 292 -2.15 17.07 -15.16
CA LEU A 292 -2.77 17.01 -13.85
C LEU A 292 -3.88 15.96 -13.93
N PRO A 293 -4.06 15.14 -12.87
CA PRO A 293 -5.21 14.27 -12.82
C PRO A 293 -6.41 15.19 -13.03
N VAL A 294 -7.22 14.90 -14.07
CA VAL A 294 -8.44 15.64 -14.35
C VAL A 294 -9.15 15.70 -13.00
N PRO A 295 -9.43 16.90 -12.44
CA PRO A 295 -10.21 16.99 -11.23
C PRO A 295 -11.41 16.11 -11.47
N ALA A 296 -11.58 15.04 -10.68
CA ALA A 296 -12.78 14.22 -10.77
C ALA A 296 -13.91 15.25 -10.80
N PRO A 297 -14.72 15.29 -11.88
CA PRO A 297 -15.62 16.40 -12.11
C PRO A 297 -16.33 16.63 -10.79
N ALA A 298 -16.15 17.83 -10.21
CA ALA A 298 -16.90 18.21 -9.02
C ALA A 298 -18.32 17.78 -9.35
N PRO A 299 -18.95 16.91 -8.54
CA PRO A 299 -20.22 16.31 -8.90
C PRO A 299 -21.08 17.47 -9.36
N THR A 300 -21.35 17.51 -10.66
CA THR A 300 -22.11 18.60 -11.23
C THR A 300 -23.39 18.59 -10.40
N PRO A 301 -23.90 19.73 -9.90
CA PRO A 301 -25.25 19.76 -9.37
C PRO A 301 -26.11 19.30 -10.53
N THR A 302 -26.39 18.00 -10.54
CA THR A 302 -27.23 17.38 -11.53
C THR A 302 -28.58 18.00 -11.18
N PRO A 303 -29.28 18.66 -12.11
CA PRO A 303 -30.67 18.99 -11.84
C PRO A 303 -31.29 17.69 -11.36
N ILE A 304 -31.87 17.70 -10.16
CA ILE A 304 -32.39 16.50 -9.48
C ILE A 304 -33.04 15.63 -10.57
N PRO A 305 -32.40 14.52 -10.99
CA PRO A 305 -33.08 13.58 -11.82
C PRO A 305 -34.17 13.07 -10.89
N ALA A 306 -35.44 13.22 -11.27
CA ALA A 306 -36.51 12.54 -10.57
C ALA A 306 -36.03 11.10 -10.36
N PRO A 307 -35.94 10.62 -9.11
CA PRO A 307 -35.25 9.37 -8.82
C PRO A 307 -35.85 8.30 -9.71
N ALA A 308 -35.05 7.77 -10.65
CA ALA A 308 -35.41 6.54 -11.32
C ALA A 308 -35.63 5.53 -10.19
N PRO A 309 -36.78 4.83 -10.17
CA PRO A 309 -37.21 4.07 -9.02
C PRO A 309 -36.17 2.99 -8.74
N VAL A 310 -35.43 3.18 -7.64
CA VAL A 310 -34.67 2.10 -7.01
C VAL A 310 -35.71 1.06 -6.59
N PRO A 311 -35.53 -0.24 -6.92
CA PRO A 311 -36.47 -1.26 -6.47
C PRO A 311 -36.50 -1.27 -4.94
N LYS A 312 -37.55 -0.71 -4.34
CA LYS A 312 -37.70 -0.75 -2.88
C LYS A 312 -38.40 -2.05 -2.55
N LYS A 313 -37.62 -3.02 -2.09
CA LYS A 313 -38.14 -4.29 -1.57
C LYS A 313 -38.46 -4.13 -0.08
N SER A 314 -39.70 -4.42 0.34
CA SER A 314 -40.13 -4.38 1.75
C SER A 314 -41.02 -5.59 2.10
N VAL A 315 -41.01 -6.04 3.35
CA VAL A 315 -41.93 -7.08 3.84
C VAL A 315 -43.33 -6.47 4.00
N SER A 316 -44.36 -7.08 3.41
CA SER A 316 -45.75 -6.58 3.47
C SER A 316 -46.66 -7.40 4.38
N LYS A 317 -46.47 -8.72 4.44
CA LYS A 317 -47.28 -9.62 5.28
C LYS A 317 -46.41 -10.71 5.87
N ILE A 318 -46.69 -11.04 7.12
CA ILE A 318 -46.11 -12.21 7.80
C ILE A 318 -47.25 -13.15 8.14
N TYR A 319 -47.13 -14.42 7.79
CA TYR A 319 -48.04 -15.48 8.19
C TYR A 319 -47.33 -16.37 9.18
N ILE A 320 -47.96 -16.66 10.32
CA ILE A 320 -47.38 -17.46 11.40
C ILE A 320 -48.40 -18.50 11.86
N SER A 321 -47.96 -19.74 12.08
CA SER A 321 -48.74 -20.75 12.79
C SER A 321 -47.97 -21.29 13.98
N SER A 322 -48.70 -21.53 15.07
CA SER A 322 -48.20 -22.17 16.28
C SER A 322 -49.00 -23.44 16.56
N GLY A 323 -48.33 -24.50 16.98
CA GLY A 323 -48.97 -25.72 17.47
C GLY A 323 -48.33 -26.20 18.78
N SER A 324 -48.59 -27.44 19.18
CA SER A 324 -48.32 -27.92 20.56
C SER A 324 -46.85 -27.95 20.97
N GLY A 325 -45.92 -27.71 20.05
CA GLY A 325 -44.47 -27.68 20.28
C GLY A 325 -43.79 -26.34 20.01
N GLY A 326 -44.53 -25.26 19.74
CA GLY A 326 -43.98 -23.92 19.46
C GLY A 326 -44.45 -23.35 18.11
N ILE A 327 -43.66 -22.46 17.52
CA ILE A 327 -43.89 -21.89 16.18
C ILE A 327 -43.55 -22.95 15.13
N GLU A 328 -44.57 -23.38 14.40
CA GLU A 328 -44.48 -24.47 13.42
C GLU A 328 -44.25 -23.95 12.01
N GLN A 329 -44.85 -22.80 11.64
CA GLN A 329 -44.70 -22.22 10.30
C GLN A 329 -44.55 -20.70 10.32
N ILE A 330 -43.75 -20.18 9.38
CA ILE A 330 -43.67 -18.76 9.08
C ILE A 330 -43.46 -18.49 7.58
N LYS A 331 -44.15 -17.48 7.03
CA LYS A 331 -44.00 -17.02 5.63
C LYS A 331 -43.97 -15.49 5.57
N PHE A 332 -43.12 -14.93 4.71
CA PHE A 332 -42.93 -13.49 4.53
C PHE A 332 -43.22 -13.05 3.10
N ASP A 333 -44.34 -12.38 2.86
CA ASP A 333 -44.57 -11.78 1.55
C ASP A 333 -43.83 -10.45 1.45
N THR A 334 -43.24 -10.20 0.29
CA THR A 334 -42.48 -8.97 0.00
C THR A 334 -43.14 -8.17 -1.10
N VAL A 335 -43.13 -6.85 -1.01
CA VAL A 335 -43.51 -5.94 -2.10
C VAL A 335 -42.24 -5.43 -2.76
N GLU A 336 -42.16 -5.60 -4.07
CA GLU A 336 -41.09 -5.11 -4.94
C GLU A 336 -41.77 -4.35 -6.09
N ASP A 337 -41.49 -3.06 -6.23
CA ASP A 337 -42.08 -2.17 -7.24
C ASP A 337 -43.63 -2.16 -7.27
N GLY A 338 -44.25 -2.22 -6.08
CA GLY A 338 -45.71 -2.18 -5.93
C GLY A 338 -46.43 -3.50 -6.21
N LYS A 339 -45.69 -4.57 -6.60
CA LYS A 339 -46.24 -5.92 -6.75
C LYS A 339 -45.89 -6.77 -5.54
N THR A 340 -46.88 -7.42 -4.94
CA THR A 340 -46.66 -8.41 -3.88
C THR A 340 -46.13 -9.70 -4.49
N LYS A 341 -44.95 -10.11 -4.03
CA LYS A 341 -44.35 -11.40 -4.30
C LYS A 341 -44.46 -12.25 -3.04
N GLU A 342 -45.14 -13.39 -3.18
CA GLU A 342 -45.29 -14.33 -2.07
C GLU A 342 -43.93 -14.88 -1.62
N GLY A 343 -43.74 -14.96 -0.31
CA GLY A 343 -42.57 -15.57 0.29
C GLY A 343 -42.58 -17.08 0.24
N THR A 344 -41.41 -17.67 0.44
CA THR A 344 -41.31 -19.10 0.71
C THR A 344 -41.88 -19.40 2.10
N LEU A 345 -42.71 -20.44 2.20
CA LEU A 345 -43.20 -20.95 3.48
C LEU A 345 -42.10 -21.79 4.15
N HIS A 346 -41.87 -21.55 5.43
CA HIS A 346 -40.89 -22.28 6.23
C HIS A 346 -41.61 -23.04 7.36
N GLY A 347 -41.48 -24.37 7.40
CA GLY A 347 -42.19 -25.27 8.34
C GLY A 347 -42.84 -26.48 7.64
N VAL A 348 -43.49 -27.38 8.38
CA VAL A 348 -44.29 -28.50 7.81
C VAL A 348 -45.71 -28.04 7.56
N GLU A 349 -46.23 -28.26 6.35
CA GLU A 349 -47.61 -27.93 5.97
C GLU A 349 -48.62 -28.77 6.77
N GLY A 350 -49.12 -28.18 7.87
CA GLY A 350 -50.13 -28.75 8.77
C GLY A 350 -51.47 -28.03 8.67
N LYS A 351 -52.57 -28.72 9.00
CA LYS A 351 -53.99 -28.30 8.86
C LYS A 351 -54.45 -27.08 9.71
N ILE A 352 -53.54 -26.24 10.19
CA ILE A 352 -53.85 -25.17 11.16
C ILE A 352 -53.96 -23.80 10.46
N VAL A 353 -54.88 -22.96 10.95
CA VAL A 353 -55.12 -21.59 10.45
C VAL A 353 -53.91 -20.70 10.75
N MET A 354 -53.33 -20.09 9.71
CA MET A 354 -52.25 -19.12 9.81
C MET A 354 -52.77 -17.76 10.32
N THR A 355 -52.12 -17.19 11.33
CA THR A 355 -52.38 -15.82 11.77
C THR A 355 -51.59 -14.85 10.89
N MET A 356 -52.30 -13.90 10.27
CA MET A 356 -51.69 -12.89 9.40
C MET A 356 -51.37 -11.63 10.19
N VAL A 357 -50.10 -11.25 10.20
CA VAL A 357 -49.63 -9.92 10.62
C VAL A 357 -49.48 -9.07 9.38
N ALA A 358 -50.34 -8.06 9.24
CA ALA A 358 -50.17 -7.03 8.23
C ALA A 358 -49.03 -6.10 8.67
N VAL A 359 -47.91 -6.13 7.95
CA VAL A 359 -46.79 -5.21 8.16
C VAL A 359 -46.93 -4.08 7.13
N SER A 360 -48.02 -3.33 7.31
CA SER A 360 -48.33 -1.94 6.90
C SER A 360 -47.90 -1.36 5.52
N ASN A 361 -48.49 -0.19 5.19
CA ASN A 361 -48.53 0.46 3.88
C ASN A 361 -47.15 0.90 3.37
N TYR A 362 -46.64 0.17 2.38
CA TYR A 362 -45.50 0.60 1.58
C TYR A 362 -45.75 2.00 0.96
N PRO A 363 -44.78 2.94 1.02
CA PRO A 363 -43.39 2.79 1.47
C PRO A 363 -43.09 3.25 2.90
N ASP A 364 -44.11 3.61 3.69
CA ASP A 364 -43.97 4.45 4.90
C ASP A 364 -43.93 3.66 6.21
N ASP A 365 -43.84 2.32 6.14
CA ASP A 365 -44.00 1.44 7.29
C ASP A 365 -43.09 0.22 7.13
N TYR A 366 -42.26 -0.10 8.13
CA TYR A 366 -41.25 -1.16 8.02
C TYR A 366 -40.90 -1.79 9.38
N LEU A 367 -40.51 -3.08 9.34
CA LEU A 367 -40.05 -3.79 10.53
C LEU A 367 -38.75 -3.19 11.08
N VAL A 368 -38.79 -2.82 12.36
CA VAL A 368 -37.66 -2.24 13.09
C VAL A 368 -37.21 -3.13 14.25
N TYR A 369 -38.07 -4.05 14.70
CA TYR A 369 -37.82 -4.85 15.90
C TYR A 369 -38.48 -6.22 15.85
N VAL A 370 -37.77 -7.25 16.33
CA VAL A 370 -38.29 -8.62 16.55
C VAL A 370 -37.86 -9.08 17.94
N GLU A 371 -38.77 -9.70 18.67
CA GLU A 371 -38.54 -10.32 19.99
C GLU A 371 -39.06 -11.75 19.97
N SER A 372 -38.35 -12.71 20.54
CA SER A 372 -38.71 -14.13 20.52
C SER A 372 -38.08 -14.92 21.67
N TRP A 373 -38.50 -16.17 21.88
CA TRP A 373 -37.92 -17.11 22.84
C TRP A 373 -37.78 -18.48 22.20
N TYR A 374 -36.74 -19.22 22.56
CA TYR A 374 -36.58 -20.62 22.18
C TYR A 374 -36.34 -21.52 23.39
N ASP A 375 -36.79 -22.77 23.30
CA ASP A 375 -36.59 -23.79 24.33
C ASP A 375 -35.18 -24.43 24.25
N SER A 376 -34.91 -25.40 25.13
CA SER A 376 -33.64 -26.14 25.18
C SER A 376 -33.38 -27.02 23.94
N TYR A 377 -34.38 -27.22 23.08
CA TYR A 377 -34.26 -27.87 21.76
C TYR A 377 -34.13 -26.85 20.63
N ASN A 378 -33.91 -25.58 20.97
CA ASN A 378 -33.81 -24.43 20.08
C ASN A 378 -35.08 -24.13 19.28
N VAL A 379 -36.23 -24.70 19.65
CA VAL A 379 -37.49 -24.42 18.96
C VAL A 379 -38.05 -23.10 19.44
N PHE A 380 -38.40 -22.21 18.52
CA PHE A 380 -39.03 -20.94 18.89
C PHE A 380 -40.42 -21.20 19.48
N GLN A 381 -40.61 -20.78 20.73
CA GLN A 381 -41.85 -20.99 21.47
C GLN A 381 -42.81 -19.81 21.29
N GLY A 382 -42.29 -18.62 21.05
CA GLY A 382 -43.10 -17.52 20.54
C GLY A 382 -42.31 -16.31 20.05
N ILE A 383 -42.98 -15.46 19.28
CA ILE A 383 -42.38 -14.36 18.51
C ILE A 383 -43.29 -13.14 18.48
N LYS A 384 -42.68 -11.96 18.46
CA LYS A 384 -43.34 -10.65 18.42
C LYS A 384 -42.58 -9.73 17.49
N PHE A 385 -43.33 -8.95 16.73
CA PHE A 385 -42.81 -8.01 15.74
C PHE A 385 -43.21 -6.59 16.12
N LYS A 386 -42.33 -5.63 15.86
CA LYS A 386 -42.65 -4.21 15.97
C LYS A 386 -42.15 -3.46 14.73
N ASN A 387 -43.03 -2.65 14.18
CA ASN A 387 -42.69 -1.69 13.14
C ASN A 387 -42.55 -0.28 13.77
N ASP A 388 -42.33 0.72 12.94
CA ASP A 388 -42.13 2.12 13.34
C ASP A 388 -43.37 2.77 13.99
N LYS A 389 -44.57 2.19 13.84
CA LYS A 389 -45.84 2.78 14.31
C LYS A 389 -46.63 1.92 15.30
N ASN A 390 -46.48 0.61 15.24
CA ASN A 390 -47.30 -0.41 15.87
C ASN A 390 -46.44 -1.59 16.35
N THR A 391 -46.95 -2.29 17.36
CA THR A 391 -46.33 -3.51 17.90
C THR A 391 -47.35 -4.64 17.81
N SER A 392 -46.98 -5.78 17.24
CA SER A 392 -47.86 -6.94 17.15
C SER A 392 -48.12 -7.54 18.53
N GLU A 393 -49.21 -8.29 18.66
CA GLU A 393 -49.37 -9.22 19.78
C GLU A 393 -48.30 -10.33 19.72
N PHE A 394 -48.16 -11.06 20.83
CA PHE A 394 -47.21 -12.17 20.94
C PHE A 394 -47.81 -13.43 20.31
N PHE A 395 -47.12 -14.05 19.37
CA PHE A 395 -47.56 -15.29 18.72
C PHE A 395 -46.84 -16.49 19.36
N GLY A 396 -47.56 -17.57 19.66
CA GLY A 396 -47.02 -18.75 20.34
C GLY A 396 -47.18 -18.72 21.87
N TYR A 397 -46.41 -19.52 22.60
CA TYR A 397 -46.46 -19.63 24.05
C TYR A 397 -45.50 -18.64 24.71
N LYS A 398 -45.99 -17.90 25.72
CA LYS A 398 -45.14 -17.13 26.62
C LYS A 398 -44.69 -18.06 27.75
N LEU A 399 -43.45 -18.56 27.67
CA LEU A 399 -42.86 -19.33 28.77
C LEU A 399 -42.55 -18.41 29.97
N SER A 400 -42.57 -18.99 31.17
CA SER A 400 -42.11 -18.30 32.39
C SER A 400 -40.61 -17.98 32.28
N GLU A 401 -40.13 -17.01 33.06
CA GLU A 401 -38.74 -16.50 33.04
C GLU A 401 -37.65 -17.56 33.34
N TYR A 402 -38.04 -18.82 33.62
CA TYR A 402 -37.15 -19.90 34.04
C TYR A 402 -36.93 -21.01 33.00
N ASP A 403 -37.67 -21.05 31.87
CA ASP A 403 -37.68 -22.22 30.95
C ASP A 403 -37.38 -21.91 29.46
N GLY A 404 -36.94 -20.71 29.10
CA GLY A 404 -36.59 -20.36 27.70
C GLY A 404 -35.55 -19.25 27.57
N THR A 405 -34.81 -19.23 26.46
CA THR A 405 -33.77 -18.21 26.20
C THR A 405 -34.34 -17.06 25.36
N PRO A 406 -34.33 -15.79 25.86
CA PRO A 406 -34.78 -14.62 25.10
C PRO A 406 -33.90 -14.30 23.89
N PHE A 407 -34.54 -13.79 22.85
CA PHE A 407 -33.91 -13.17 21.68
C PHE A 407 -34.63 -11.86 21.37
N SER A 408 -33.88 -10.78 21.13
CA SER A 408 -34.44 -9.59 20.50
C SER A 408 -33.46 -8.94 19.53
N LEU A 409 -33.99 -8.31 18.48
CA LEU A 409 -33.24 -7.65 17.45
C LEU A 409 -33.86 -6.29 17.15
N GLN A 410 -33.11 -5.22 17.44
CA GLN A 410 -33.39 -3.85 17.00
C GLN A 410 -32.13 -3.28 16.37
N VAL A 411 -32.24 -2.64 15.21
CA VAL A 411 -31.10 -1.88 14.65
C VAL A 411 -31.51 -0.44 14.40
N LYS A 412 -30.92 0.48 15.16
CA LYS A 412 -31.19 1.91 15.09
C LYS A 412 -30.99 2.40 13.65
N ASP A 413 -32.01 3.04 13.08
CA ASP A 413 -32.05 3.61 11.72
C ASP A 413 -31.95 2.60 10.56
N LYS A 414 -32.25 1.31 10.79
CA LYS A 414 -32.20 0.27 9.74
C LYS A 414 -33.49 -0.54 9.65
N LYS A 415 -33.74 -1.11 8.46
CA LYS A 415 -34.95 -1.87 8.12
C LYS A 415 -34.67 -3.37 8.05
N ILE A 416 -35.57 -4.19 8.57
CA ILE A 416 -35.51 -5.66 8.43
C ILE A 416 -36.27 -6.04 7.14
N THR A 417 -35.57 -6.65 6.17
CA THR A 417 -36.11 -6.86 4.79
C THR A 417 -36.29 -8.32 4.37
N GLY A 418 -35.94 -9.30 5.22
CA GLY A 418 -36.19 -10.73 4.96
C GLY A 418 -35.36 -11.69 5.82
N PHE A 419 -35.56 -13.01 5.58
CA PHE A 419 -34.90 -14.12 6.28
C PHE A 419 -34.44 -15.18 5.25
N THR A 420 -33.26 -15.78 5.42
CA THR A 420 -32.71 -16.76 4.47
C THR A 420 -32.15 -18.02 5.15
N ARG A 421 -32.91 -19.12 5.05
CA ARG A 421 -32.63 -20.55 5.33
C ARG A 421 -33.23 -21.12 6.63
N LEU A 422 -34.17 -22.08 6.48
CA LEU A 422 -34.79 -22.86 7.56
C LEU A 422 -35.18 -24.25 7.01
N ALA A 423 -34.63 -25.34 7.56
CA ALA A 423 -35.03 -26.71 7.22
C ALA A 423 -35.08 -27.57 8.49
N ASP A 424 -36.29 -27.82 8.98
CA ASP A 424 -36.74 -29.02 9.72
C ASP A 424 -38.19 -28.81 10.21
N SER A 425 -38.78 -29.84 10.82
CA SER A 425 -40.21 -29.91 11.11
C SER A 425 -40.77 -28.87 12.12
N ASN A 426 -39.91 -28.12 12.80
CA ASN A 426 -40.21 -26.99 13.70
C ASN A 426 -39.20 -25.84 13.45
N LEU A 427 -39.52 -24.60 13.81
CA LEU A 427 -38.58 -23.47 13.70
C LEU A 427 -37.45 -23.60 14.76
N LYS A 428 -36.29 -24.14 14.37
CA LYS A 428 -35.11 -24.35 15.26
C LYS A 428 -34.04 -23.24 15.10
N SER A 429 -33.32 -22.86 16.16
CA SER A 429 -32.05 -22.10 16.12
C SER A 429 -30.82 -23.05 16.04
N PRO A 430 -29.65 -22.69 15.48
CA PRO A 430 -29.20 -21.40 14.91
C PRO A 430 -28.74 -21.46 13.43
N GLY A 431 -29.06 -20.43 12.64
CA GLY A 431 -28.58 -20.28 11.26
C GLY A 431 -29.16 -19.10 10.46
N THR A 432 -29.75 -18.11 11.11
CA THR A 432 -30.43 -16.99 10.42
C THR A 432 -29.49 -15.81 10.20
N TYR A 433 -29.10 -15.59 8.93
CA TYR A 433 -28.37 -14.40 8.49
C TYR A 433 -29.33 -13.25 8.16
N PHE A 434 -29.07 -12.05 8.68
CA PHE A 434 -29.76 -10.82 8.25
C PHE A 434 -28.94 -10.10 7.18
N VAL A 435 -29.53 -9.82 6.02
CA VAL A 435 -28.89 -9.04 4.96
C VAL A 435 -29.02 -7.55 5.28
N LEU A 436 -27.92 -6.88 5.60
CA LEU A 436 -27.82 -5.42 5.52
C LEU A 436 -27.37 -5.02 4.12
N ASN A 437 -28.12 -4.13 3.46
CA ASN A 437 -27.64 -3.49 2.25
C ASN A 437 -26.56 -2.48 2.63
N HIS A 438 -25.30 -2.75 2.24
CA HIS A 438 -24.19 -1.84 2.41
C HIS A 438 -24.30 -0.69 1.41
N THR A 439 -24.71 0.49 1.86
CA THR A 439 -24.17 1.74 1.31
C THR A 439 -22.94 2.09 2.14
N VAL A 440 -21.76 1.79 1.61
CA VAL A 440 -20.47 2.26 2.14
C VAL A 440 -20.44 3.78 1.97
N ALA A 441 -20.71 4.52 3.05
CA ALA A 441 -20.14 5.84 3.21
C ALA A 441 -18.69 5.67 3.69
N PRO A 442 -17.72 6.49 3.23
CA PRO A 442 -16.32 6.34 3.60
C PRO A 442 -16.13 6.58 5.10
N SER A 443 -15.56 5.61 5.83
CA SER A 443 -15.09 5.82 7.20
C SER A 443 -13.90 6.77 7.17
N THR A 444 -14.03 7.95 7.76
CA THR A 444 -12.88 8.84 7.97
C THR A 444 -12.16 8.41 9.25
N SER A 445 -11.03 7.71 9.10
CA SER A 445 -10.12 7.38 10.21
C SER A 445 -9.56 8.64 10.87
N LYS A 446 -9.41 8.64 12.20
CA LYS A 446 -8.87 9.74 13.00
C LYS A 446 -7.46 9.37 13.51
N LYS A 447 -6.48 10.27 13.32
CA LYS A 447 -5.13 10.11 13.89
C LYS A 447 -5.09 10.73 15.29
N LEU A 448 -4.82 9.94 16.32
CA LEU A 448 -4.67 10.43 17.71
C LEU A 448 -3.24 10.94 17.95
N GLN A 449 -3.10 11.88 18.89
CA GLN A 449 -1.80 12.42 19.27
C GLN A 449 -0.94 11.34 19.93
N ALA A 450 0.32 11.23 19.49
CA ALA A 450 1.26 10.27 20.07
C ALA A 450 1.70 10.68 21.50
N ARG A 451 2.17 9.70 22.27
CA ARG A 451 2.64 9.83 23.66
C ARG A 451 4.03 9.20 23.79
N GLY A 452 4.86 9.79 24.65
CA GLY A 452 6.29 9.46 24.79
C GLY A 452 7.23 10.59 24.37
N GLY A 453 8.52 10.30 24.33
CA GLY A 453 9.60 11.23 24.07
C GLY A 453 9.75 11.69 22.61
N ASN A 454 10.55 12.74 22.42
CA ASN A 454 10.75 13.37 21.11
C ASN A 454 11.94 12.86 20.29
N GLY A 455 12.64 11.83 20.76
CA GLY A 455 13.82 11.26 20.10
C GLY A 455 13.49 10.31 18.95
N GLY A 456 14.49 10.07 18.09
CA GLY A 456 14.38 9.13 16.97
C GLY A 456 13.66 9.66 15.74
N ALA A 457 13.69 8.84 14.68
CA ALA A 457 13.02 9.12 13.42
C ALA A 457 11.51 8.87 13.55
N SER A 458 10.71 9.73 12.93
CA SER A 458 9.25 9.55 12.91
C SER A 458 8.86 8.45 11.93
N TRP A 459 7.84 7.67 12.29
CA TRP A 459 7.28 6.60 11.48
C TRP A 459 5.74 6.62 11.56
N ASP A 460 5.08 6.13 10.54
CA ASP A 460 3.63 6.01 10.47
C ASP A 460 3.27 4.87 9.52
N ASP A 461 2.71 3.79 10.05
CA ASP A 461 2.32 2.61 9.26
C ASP A 461 1.07 2.89 8.41
N GLY A 462 0.33 3.96 8.72
CA GLY A 462 -0.91 4.34 8.05
C GLY A 462 -2.14 3.65 8.62
N VAL A 463 -3.20 3.59 7.82
CA VAL A 463 -4.54 3.11 8.22
C VAL A 463 -4.87 1.82 7.48
N PHE A 464 -5.38 0.84 8.22
CA PHE A 464 -5.73 -0.51 7.74
C PHE A 464 -7.14 -0.91 8.18
N ASP A 465 -7.60 -2.11 7.85
CA ASP A 465 -8.93 -2.59 8.29
C ASP A 465 -8.92 -3.08 9.75
N GLY A 466 -7.74 -3.38 10.29
CA GLY A 466 -7.53 -3.77 11.68
C GLY A 466 -6.18 -4.44 11.91
N VAL A 467 -5.88 -4.75 13.17
CA VAL A 467 -4.61 -5.33 13.63
C VAL A 467 -4.81 -6.82 13.91
N LYS A 468 -3.94 -7.67 13.36
CA LYS A 468 -3.97 -9.13 13.54
C LYS A 468 -2.94 -9.60 14.56
N LYS A 469 -1.74 -9.03 14.54
CA LYS A 469 -0.63 -9.47 15.37
C LYS A 469 0.23 -8.30 15.79
N ILE A 470 0.76 -8.36 17.01
CA ILE A 470 1.67 -7.36 17.56
C ILE A 470 2.92 -8.11 18.01
N LEU A 471 4.10 -7.62 17.63
CA LEU A 471 5.36 -8.15 18.11
C LEU A 471 6.11 -7.03 18.84
N VAL A 472 6.45 -7.26 20.10
CA VAL A 472 7.16 -6.31 20.95
C VAL A 472 8.50 -6.91 21.35
N GLY A 473 9.60 -6.24 21.02
CA GLY A 473 10.94 -6.58 21.45
C GLY A 473 11.38 -5.70 22.61
N GLN A 474 11.71 -6.33 23.73
CA GLN A 474 12.18 -5.63 24.93
C GLN A 474 13.70 -5.39 24.86
N GLY A 475 14.16 -4.26 25.41
CA GLY A 475 15.57 -3.98 25.67
C GLY A 475 15.85 -3.87 27.16
N THR A 476 17.09 -3.54 27.53
CA THR A 476 17.50 -3.37 28.93
C THR A 476 16.65 -2.33 29.67
N ASP A 477 16.21 -1.30 28.94
CA ASP A 477 15.63 -0.10 29.54
C ASP A 477 14.19 0.18 29.08
N GLY A 478 13.53 -0.76 28.37
CA GLY A 478 12.14 -0.57 27.93
C GLY A 478 11.80 -1.25 26.61
N VAL A 479 10.86 -0.68 25.87
CA VAL A 479 10.46 -1.20 24.55
C VAL A 479 11.48 -0.77 23.51
N ALA A 480 12.27 -1.74 23.03
CA ALA A 480 13.32 -1.51 22.04
C ALA A 480 12.81 -1.65 20.60
N PHE A 481 11.76 -2.44 20.39
CA PHE A 481 11.25 -2.76 19.07
C PHE A 481 9.75 -3.01 19.09
N VAL A 482 9.02 -2.52 18.09
CA VAL A 482 7.62 -2.90 17.81
C VAL A 482 7.42 -3.15 16.32
N THR A 483 6.55 -4.10 15.99
CA THR A 483 5.99 -4.25 14.64
C THR A 483 4.60 -4.86 14.73
N PHE A 484 3.81 -4.68 13.68
CA PHE A 484 2.41 -5.03 13.66
C PHE A 484 2.08 -5.74 12.35
N GLU A 485 1.23 -6.76 12.40
CA GLU A 485 0.60 -7.34 11.22
C GLU A 485 -0.84 -6.82 11.12
N TYR A 486 -1.18 -6.24 9.98
CA TYR A 486 -2.48 -5.62 9.72
C TYR A 486 -3.30 -6.43 8.71
N SER A 487 -4.61 -6.17 8.67
CA SER A 487 -5.52 -6.64 7.62
C SER A 487 -5.81 -5.53 6.61
N LYS A 488 -5.77 -5.83 5.32
CA LYS A 488 -6.24 -4.94 4.24
C LYS A 488 -6.96 -5.77 3.16
N GLY A 489 -8.28 -5.71 3.14
CA GLY A 489 -9.14 -6.65 2.44
C GLY A 489 -8.94 -8.08 2.94
N SER A 490 -8.71 -9.01 2.01
CA SER A 490 -8.41 -10.42 2.30
C SER A 490 -6.93 -10.69 2.64
N HIS A 491 -6.04 -9.70 2.62
CA HIS A 491 -4.60 -9.88 2.77
C HIS A 491 -4.10 -9.48 4.17
N ALA A 492 -3.07 -10.18 4.65
CA ALA A 492 -2.26 -9.76 5.79
C ALA A 492 -1.08 -8.90 5.32
N VAL A 493 -0.80 -7.81 6.01
CA VAL A 493 0.30 -6.88 5.72
C VAL A 493 1.18 -6.77 6.96
N LEU A 494 2.40 -7.30 6.88
CA LEU A 494 3.38 -7.09 7.94
C LEU A 494 3.94 -5.67 7.81
N GLY A 495 3.75 -4.86 8.86
CA GLY A 495 4.31 -3.51 8.96
C GLY A 495 5.83 -3.55 9.16
N ASP A 496 6.45 -2.37 9.01
CA ASP A 496 7.89 -2.26 9.25
C ASP A 496 8.21 -2.46 10.74
N GLY A 497 9.48 -2.76 11.00
CA GLY A 497 9.98 -2.89 12.35
C GLY A 497 10.50 -1.56 12.87
N HIS A 498 9.91 -1.07 13.97
CA HIS A 498 10.25 0.23 14.56
C HIS A 498 11.11 0.05 15.80
N GLY A 499 12.35 0.52 15.75
CA GLY A 499 13.36 0.28 16.78
C GLY A 499 14.35 -0.81 16.40
N LYS A 500 15.17 -1.29 17.35
CA LYS A 500 16.17 -2.34 17.10
C LYS A 500 15.85 -3.61 17.88
N LYS A 501 15.72 -4.74 17.17
CA LYS A 501 15.59 -6.06 17.81
C LYS A 501 16.82 -6.35 18.66
N THR A 502 16.59 -6.79 19.90
CA THR A 502 17.64 -7.17 20.83
C THR A 502 17.84 -8.70 20.80
N LEU A 503 18.86 -9.17 21.51
CA LEU A 503 19.10 -10.61 21.67
C LEU A 503 18.00 -11.33 22.47
N LEU A 504 17.12 -10.59 23.15
CA LEU A 504 15.98 -11.15 23.90
C LEU A 504 14.82 -11.58 22.98
N GLY A 505 14.89 -11.26 21.69
CA GLY A 505 13.84 -11.61 20.73
C GLY A 505 12.61 -10.72 20.83
N THR A 506 11.46 -11.25 20.40
CA THR A 506 10.17 -10.54 20.40
C THR A 506 9.08 -11.40 21.00
N GLU A 507 8.27 -10.81 21.88
CA GLU A 507 7.02 -11.41 22.33
C GLU A 507 5.89 -11.09 21.36
N THR A 508 4.96 -12.03 21.19
CA THR A 508 3.87 -11.90 20.22
C THR A 508 2.52 -11.86 20.92
N PHE A 509 1.69 -10.89 20.55
CA PHE A 509 0.28 -10.81 20.92
C PHE A 509 -0.58 -10.92 19.65
N GLU A 510 -1.15 -12.09 19.42
CA GLU A 510 -1.99 -12.41 18.26
C GLU A 510 -3.47 -12.29 18.64
N LEU A 511 -4.24 -11.59 17.79
CA LEU A 511 -5.66 -11.34 17.97
C LEU A 511 -6.49 -12.33 17.15
N ASP A 512 -7.64 -12.74 17.70
CA ASP A 512 -8.66 -13.53 17.00
C ASP A 512 -9.45 -12.68 15.98
N TYR A 513 -8.74 -12.14 14.99
CA TYR A 513 -9.28 -11.24 13.96
C TYR A 513 -10.26 -11.98 13.01
N PRO A 514 -11.42 -11.40 12.64
CA PRO A 514 -11.86 -10.02 12.91
C PRO A 514 -12.71 -9.85 14.18
N SER A 515 -12.90 -10.91 14.98
CA SER A 515 -13.79 -10.88 16.13
C SER A 515 -13.16 -10.23 17.38
N GLU A 516 -11.84 -10.22 17.45
CA GLU A 516 -11.04 -9.47 18.42
C GLU A 516 -10.35 -8.28 17.73
N TYR A 517 -10.44 -7.09 18.33
CA TYR A 517 -9.83 -5.85 17.85
C TYR A 517 -9.38 -4.99 19.04
N ILE A 518 -8.34 -4.19 18.83
CA ILE A 518 -7.76 -3.32 19.86
C ILE A 518 -8.66 -2.09 20.07
N THR A 519 -9.00 -1.80 21.32
CA THR A 519 -9.83 -0.65 21.74
C THR A 519 -9.01 0.47 22.36
N SER A 520 -7.91 0.14 23.05
CA SER A 520 -6.97 1.14 23.55
C SER A 520 -5.57 0.56 23.74
N VAL A 521 -4.58 1.46 23.78
CA VAL A 521 -3.18 1.16 24.09
C VAL A 521 -2.81 1.99 25.31
N GLU A 522 -2.33 1.33 26.35
CA GLU A 522 -1.77 1.97 27.54
C GLU A 522 -0.26 1.74 27.57
N GLY A 523 0.46 2.63 28.24
CA GLY A 523 1.88 2.47 28.38
C GLY A 523 2.48 3.44 29.37
N TYR A 524 3.79 3.29 29.56
CA TYR A 524 4.59 4.20 30.36
C TYR A 524 5.77 4.70 29.53
N TYR A 525 6.23 5.92 29.80
CA TYR A 525 7.50 6.42 29.28
C TYR A 525 8.29 7.15 30.37
N ASP A 526 9.62 7.11 30.27
CA ASP A 526 10.50 7.76 31.24
C ASP A 526 11.80 8.24 30.60
N LYS A 527 12.48 9.17 31.28
CA LYS A 527 13.80 9.67 30.92
C LYS A 527 14.88 8.77 31.49
N ILE A 528 15.46 7.95 30.63
CA ILE A 528 16.47 6.95 31.02
C ILE A 528 17.88 7.54 30.96
N PHE A 529 18.69 7.27 31.98
CA PHE A 529 20.08 7.73 32.04
C PHE A 529 20.89 7.16 30.86
N GLY A 530 21.54 8.04 30.10
CA GLY A 530 22.31 7.66 28.91
C GLY A 530 21.53 7.64 27.59
N VAL A 531 20.21 7.89 27.61
CA VAL A 531 19.39 8.04 26.38
C VAL A 531 18.99 9.50 26.16
N GLU A 532 19.18 10.01 24.94
CA GLU A 532 19.00 11.44 24.61
C GLU A 532 17.56 11.94 24.79
N ALA A 533 16.55 11.08 24.72
CA ALA A 533 15.14 11.39 24.90
C ALA A 533 14.43 10.33 25.76
N GLU A 534 13.23 10.64 26.24
CA GLU A 534 12.39 9.67 26.96
C GLU A 534 12.08 8.45 26.07
N VAL A 535 11.93 7.29 26.70
CA VAL A 535 11.72 6.00 26.05
C VAL A 535 10.40 5.44 26.55
N VAL A 536 9.64 4.80 25.66
CA VAL A 536 8.48 4.00 26.05
C VAL A 536 8.98 2.78 26.82
N THR A 537 8.73 2.75 28.12
CA THR A 537 9.21 1.72 29.03
C THR A 537 8.31 0.50 29.02
N SER A 538 7.01 0.67 28.78
CA SER A 538 6.07 -0.43 28.57
C SER A 538 4.88 -0.11 27.68
N LEU A 539 4.29 -1.16 27.10
CA LEU A 539 3.04 -1.12 26.33
C LEU A 539 2.09 -2.24 26.77
N THR A 540 0.81 -1.92 26.89
CA THR A 540 -0.28 -2.84 27.20
C THR A 540 -1.41 -2.61 26.21
N PHE A 541 -1.90 -3.67 25.57
CA PHE A 541 -2.94 -3.60 24.55
C PHE A 541 -4.26 -4.12 25.12
N LYS A 542 -5.30 -3.29 25.09
CA LYS A 542 -6.67 -3.67 25.47
C LYS A 542 -7.48 -3.96 24.21
N THR A 543 -8.13 -5.11 24.17
CA THR A 543 -9.04 -5.51 23.10
C THR A 543 -10.48 -5.55 23.62
N ASN A 544 -11.44 -5.71 22.71
CA ASN A 544 -12.84 -5.95 23.09
C ASN A 544 -13.06 -7.29 23.83
N LYS A 545 -12.06 -8.17 23.92
CA LYS A 545 -12.18 -9.48 24.59
C LYS A 545 -11.28 -9.60 25.83
N ARG A 546 -10.08 -9.02 25.82
CA ARG A 546 -9.06 -9.20 26.86
C ARG A 546 -8.02 -8.08 26.87
N THR A 547 -7.15 -8.12 27.86
CA THR A 547 -5.99 -7.23 27.98
C THR A 547 -4.71 -8.07 27.87
N SER A 548 -3.71 -7.59 27.13
CA SER A 548 -2.40 -8.23 27.08
C SER A 548 -1.65 -8.10 28.41
N GLN A 549 -0.59 -8.89 28.60
CA GLN A 549 0.42 -8.56 29.60
C GLN A 549 1.13 -7.23 29.24
N PRO A 550 1.69 -6.50 30.20
CA PRO A 550 2.55 -5.36 29.90
C PRO A 550 3.84 -5.86 29.25
N PHE A 551 4.18 -5.31 28.09
CA PHE A 551 5.44 -5.56 27.40
C PHE A 551 6.45 -4.49 27.82
N GLY A 552 7.46 -4.88 28.59
CA GLY A 552 8.46 -3.97 29.18
C GLY A 552 8.22 -3.71 30.68
N MET A 553 8.71 -2.58 31.18
CA MET A 553 8.65 -2.20 32.60
C MET A 553 7.65 -1.06 32.81
N THR A 554 6.67 -1.24 33.70
CA THR A 554 5.67 -0.22 34.06
C THR A 554 6.27 0.81 35.02
N ALA A 555 7.13 1.68 34.49
CA ALA A 555 7.85 2.72 35.23
C ALA A 555 7.88 4.04 34.44
N GLY A 556 7.72 5.16 35.13
CA GLY A 556 7.63 6.50 34.54
C GLY A 556 6.22 7.06 34.49
N GLU A 557 5.96 7.96 33.52
CA GLU A 557 4.67 8.61 33.32
C GLU A 557 3.72 7.70 32.51
N HIS A 558 2.51 7.52 33.01
CA HIS A 558 1.48 6.70 32.36
C HIS A 558 0.75 7.47 31.24
N PHE A 559 0.43 6.79 30.15
CA PHE A 559 -0.44 7.31 29.11
C PHE A 559 -1.45 6.27 28.61
N GLU A 560 -2.58 6.75 28.11
CA GLU A 560 -3.58 5.94 27.39
C GLU A 560 -3.91 6.60 26.05
N LEU A 561 -3.98 5.78 25.00
CA LEU A 561 -4.45 6.13 23.67
C LEU A 561 -5.79 5.42 23.42
N LYS A 562 -6.88 6.16 23.55
CA LYS A 562 -8.25 5.66 23.43
C LYS A 562 -9.15 6.72 22.78
N GLU A 563 -10.13 6.26 22.02
CA GLU A 563 -11.30 7.05 21.59
C GLU A 563 -12.55 6.19 21.78
N GLU A 564 -13.54 6.69 22.54
CA GLU A 564 -14.75 5.92 22.86
C GLU A 564 -15.56 5.57 21.61
N GLY A 565 -15.90 4.30 21.44
CA GLY A 565 -16.64 3.79 20.28
C GLY A 565 -15.79 3.53 19.03
N TYR A 566 -14.46 3.57 19.14
CA TYR A 566 -13.53 3.34 18.03
C TYR A 566 -12.61 2.14 18.29
N LYS A 567 -12.13 1.52 17.21
CA LYS A 567 -11.06 0.51 17.22
C LYS A 567 -9.77 1.11 16.66
N ILE A 568 -8.64 0.59 17.10
CA ILE A 568 -7.33 0.95 16.55
C ILE A 568 -7.07 0.17 15.26
N VAL A 569 -6.65 0.89 14.23
CA VAL A 569 -6.46 0.39 12.85
C VAL A 569 -5.09 0.68 12.26
N GLY A 570 -4.20 1.27 13.05
CA GLY A 570 -2.86 1.66 12.60
C GLY A 570 -2.07 2.29 13.73
N PHE A 571 -0.75 2.30 13.57
CA PHE A 571 0.18 2.87 14.56
C PHE A 571 1.13 3.86 13.90
N HIS A 572 1.57 4.85 14.66
CA HIS A 572 2.60 5.82 14.28
C HIS A 572 3.44 6.19 15.50
N GLY A 573 4.58 6.85 15.32
CA GLY A 573 5.43 7.20 16.46
C GLY A 573 6.81 7.69 16.08
N LYS A 574 7.74 7.53 17.02
CA LYS A 574 9.16 7.83 16.82
C LYS A 574 10.03 6.73 17.41
N ALA A 575 11.06 6.31 16.68
CA ALA A 575 11.98 5.27 17.11
C ALA A 575 13.41 5.52 16.63
N SER A 576 14.37 5.03 17.42
CA SER A 576 15.80 4.99 17.08
C SER A 576 16.30 3.55 17.26
N ALA A 577 17.27 3.31 18.13
CA ALA A 577 17.53 1.97 18.67
C ALA A 577 16.43 1.50 19.66
N VAL A 578 15.63 2.44 20.18
CA VAL A 578 14.50 2.20 21.10
C VAL A 578 13.24 2.93 20.62
N VAL A 579 12.07 2.54 21.15
CA VAL A 579 10.81 3.22 20.85
C VAL A 579 10.66 4.42 21.78
N HIS A 580 10.67 5.63 21.21
CA HIS A 580 10.55 6.87 21.97
C HIS A 580 9.09 7.31 22.11
N GLN A 581 8.29 7.11 21.07
CA GLN A 581 6.92 7.61 21.02
C GLN A 581 6.01 6.61 20.30
N ILE A 582 4.76 6.50 20.76
CA ILE A 582 3.72 5.72 20.10
C ILE A 582 2.41 6.51 20.00
N GLY A 583 1.72 6.34 18.89
CA GLY A 583 0.43 6.94 18.55
C GLY A 583 -0.39 5.95 17.72
N VAL A 584 -1.69 6.23 17.60
CA VAL A 584 -2.63 5.32 16.93
C VAL A 584 -3.53 6.05 15.93
N HIS A 585 -3.97 5.30 14.93
CA HIS A 585 -5.10 5.66 14.08
C HIS A 585 -6.32 4.87 14.53
N VAL A 586 -7.47 5.54 14.60
CA VAL A 586 -8.73 4.95 15.09
C VAL A 586 -9.85 5.10 14.06
N GLU A 587 -10.72 4.11 13.99
CA GLU A 587 -11.95 4.12 13.18
C GLU A 587 -13.17 3.75 14.01
N PRO A 588 -14.37 4.32 13.72
CA PRO A 588 -15.59 3.97 14.42
C PRO A 588 -15.85 2.46 14.36
N ILE A 589 -16.20 1.86 15.50
CA ILE A 589 -16.63 0.46 15.55
C ILE A 589 -18.03 0.41 14.94
N PHE A 590 -18.10 0.09 13.65
CA PHE A 590 -19.35 -0.34 13.04
C PHE A 590 -19.61 -1.77 13.51
N THR A 591 -20.46 -1.94 14.52
CA THR A 591 -20.94 -3.25 14.96
C THR A 591 -21.76 -3.87 13.84
N SER A 592 -21.09 -4.63 12.96
CA SER A 592 -21.74 -5.74 12.28
C SER A 592 -22.01 -6.79 13.35
N TYR A 593 -23.25 -6.84 13.86
CA TYR A 593 -23.67 -7.91 14.76
C TYR A 593 -23.57 -9.25 14.02
N ARG A 594 -22.45 -9.95 14.22
CA ARG A 594 -22.41 -11.42 14.18
C ARG A 594 -22.83 -11.87 15.57
N ILE A 595 -24.10 -12.25 15.74
CA ILE A 595 -24.48 -13.09 16.87
C ILE A 595 -24.13 -14.51 16.45
N THR A 596 -22.95 -14.96 16.86
CA THR A 596 -22.66 -16.39 16.94
C THR A 596 -23.23 -16.83 18.28
N LEU A 597 -24.24 -17.71 18.29
CA LEU A 597 -24.61 -18.51 19.46
C LEU A 597 -23.74 -19.76 19.47
#